data_AF-A0A1S1JHJ2-F1
#
_entry.id   AF-A0A1S1JHJ2-F1
#
_cell.length_a   1.000
_cell.length_b   1.000
_cell.length_c   1.000
_cell.angle_alpha   90.00
_cell.angle_beta   90.00
_cell.angle_gamma   90.00
#
_symmetry.space_group_name_H-M   'P 1'
#
loop_
_entity.id
_entity.type
_entity.pdbx_description
1 polymer ?
#
loop_
_entity_poly.entity_id
_entity_poly.type
_entity_poly.pdbx_seq_one_letter_code
_entity_poly.pdbx_strand_id
1 'polypeptide(L)'
;MRRSIRRALLLVALVTTLVVVAGGALGYYRSRTTSPEFPVVDTSALSPGRAAVVRILEQEYATQAGMIKYSEGNDEPWCADFTSWVMRESGKPFSNPNSGNWRIPGVLTLTAYLKDAGRYETPDYAPKPGDMVLYDQPSPKGQHVNIVLVNDNGTLTTVGGGEGRGVGLSTYVAAEDPGITGYGRYE
;
A
#
# COMPACT_ATOMS: atom_id res chain seq x y z
N MET A 1 -20.86 45.90 37.96
CA MET A 1 -20.69 44.44 38.08
C MET A 1 -21.05 43.61 36.83
N ARG A 2 -22.10 43.91 36.04
CA ARG A 2 -22.51 43.06 34.89
C ARG A 2 -21.57 43.04 33.67
N ARG A 3 -20.76 44.09 33.44
CA ARG A 3 -19.85 44.19 32.26
C ARG A 3 -18.54 43.40 32.42
N SER A 4 -18.00 43.28 33.62
CA SER A 4 -16.76 42.53 33.88
C SER A 4 -16.96 41.02 33.74
N ILE A 5 -18.11 40.50 34.19
CA ILE A 5 -18.47 39.08 34.08
C ILE A 5 -18.63 38.65 32.62
N ARG A 6 -19.25 39.50 31.78
CA ARG A 6 -19.39 39.21 30.34
C ARG A 6 -18.04 39.18 29.61
N ARG A 7 -17.09 40.05 29.98
CA ARG A 7 -15.73 40.05 29.42
C ARG A 7 -14.93 38.81 29.84
N ALA A 8 -15.06 38.39 31.10
CA ALA A 8 -14.41 37.18 31.59
C ALA A 8 -14.95 35.92 30.88
N LEU A 9 -16.28 35.80 30.72
CA LEU A 9 -16.89 34.67 30.00
C LEU A 9 -16.50 34.62 28.51
N LEU A 10 -16.41 35.77 27.84
CA LEU A 10 -15.96 35.84 26.45
C LEU A 10 -14.49 35.44 26.30
N LEU A 11 -13.62 35.83 27.24
CA LEU A 11 -12.21 35.42 27.24
C LEU A 11 -12.05 33.92 27.48
N VAL A 12 -12.81 33.32 28.41
CA VAL A 12 -12.78 31.87 28.66
C VAL A 12 -13.28 31.08 27.44
N ALA A 13 -14.35 31.54 26.78
CA ALA A 13 -14.86 30.93 25.56
C ALA A 13 -13.85 31.01 24.39
N LEU A 14 -13.15 32.14 24.25
CA LEU A 14 -12.11 32.32 23.24
C LEU A 14 -10.92 31.37 23.48
N VAL A 15 -10.45 31.28 24.73
CA VAL A 15 -9.31 30.42 25.11
C VAL A 15 -9.66 28.94 24.91
N THR A 16 -10.85 28.50 25.31
CA THR A 16 -11.29 27.11 25.11
C THR A 16 -11.41 26.76 23.63
N THR A 17 -11.93 27.67 22.79
CA THR A 17 -12.03 27.45 21.34
C THR A 17 -10.64 27.35 20.71
N LEU A 18 -9.69 28.23 21.09
CA LEU A 18 -8.31 28.19 20.63
C LEU A 18 -7.60 26.88 21.02
N VAL A 19 -7.80 26.39 22.24
CA VAL A 19 -7.22 25.12 22.71
C VAL A 19 -7.80 23.93 21.93
N VAL A 20 -9.10 23.91 21.65
CA VAL A 20 -9.74 22.84 20.87
C VAL A 20 -9.27 22.87 19.41
N VAL A 21 -9.18 24.04 18.78
CA VAL A 21 -8.68 24.19 17.41
C VAL A 21 -7.20 23.82 17.32
N ALA A 22 -6.38 24.28 18.27
CA ALA A 22 -4.95 23.94 18.30
C ALA A 22 -4.74 22.44 18.57
N GLY A 23 -5.50 21.84 19.49
CA GLY A 23 -5.47 20.41 19.76
C GLY A 23 -5.93 19.57 18.57
N GLY A 24 -7.00 19.99 17.89
CA GLY A 24 -7.49 19.35 16.66
C GLY A 24 -6.49 19.48 15.50
N ALA A 25 -5.89 20.65 15.33
CA ALA A 25 -4.83 20.88 14.34
C ALA A 25 -3.58 20.04 14.65
N LEU A 26 -3.13 19.98 15.90
CA LEU A 26 -1.97 19.16 16.31
C LEU A 26 -2.24 17.66 16.14
N GLY A 27 -3.45 17.19 16.52
CA GLY A 27 -3.85 15.80 16.34
C GLY A 27 -3.94 15.40 14.86
N TYR A 28 -4.52 16.28 14.04
CA TYR A 28 -4.58 16.13 12.59
C TYR A 28 -3.20 16.21 11.91
N TYR A 29 -2.29 17.03 12.45
CA TYR A 29 -0.92 17.13 11.94
C TYR A 29 -0.12 15.87 12.29
N ARG A 30 -0.22 15.37 13.53
CA ARG A 30 0.46 14.15 13.99
C ARG A 30 0.00 12.88 13.27
N SER A 31 -1.28 12.78 12.93
CA SER A 31 -1.80 11.66 12.14
C SER A 31 -1.30 11.69 10.70
N ARG A 32 -0.96 12.85 10.15
CA ARG A 32 -0.33 12.98 8.82
C ARG A 32 1.18 12.73 8.82
N THR A 33 1.86 12.82 9.96
CA THR A 33 3.33 12.71 10.03
C THR A 33 3.84 11.32 10.42
N THR A 34 2.97 10.42 10.88
CA THR A 34 3.38 9.07 11.31
C THR A 34 2.81 8.07 10.33
N SER A 35 3.66 7.52 9.45
CA SER A 35 3.27 6.36 8.64
C SER A 35 2.80 5.24 9.57
N PRO A 36 1.74 4.48 9.20
CA PRO A 36 1.28 3.37 10.03
C PRO A 36 2.42 2.37 10.27
N GLU A 37 2.41 1.70 11.43
CA GLU A 37 3.38 0.65 11.72
C GLU A 37 3.18 -0.53 10.76
N PHE A 38 4.28 -1.21 10.41
CA PHE A 38 4.19 -2.44 9.62
C PHE A 38 3.48 -3.52 10.46
N PRO A 39 2.42 -4.17 9.94
CA PRO A 39 1.65 -5.12 10.72
C PRO A 39 2.48 -6.36 11.05
N VAL A 40 2.25 -6.93 12.24
CA VAL A 40 2.77 -8.26 12.56
C VAL A 40 2.00 -9.28 11.72
N VAL A 41 2.71 -9.95 10.83
CA VAL A 41 2.16 -11.04 10.00
C VAL A 41 2.69 -12.37 10.54
N ASP A 42 1.80 -13.29 10.88
CA ASP A 42 2.19 -14.65 11.24
C ASP A 42 2.73 -15.38 10.00
N THR A 43 4.06 -15.54 9.94
CA THR A 43 4.75 -16.21 8.84
C THR A 43 4.94 -17.71 9.08
N SER A 44 4.58 -18.23 10.26
CA SER A 44 4.84 -19.63 10.64
C SER A 44 4.06 -20.65 9.79
N ALA A 45 2.87 -20.26 9.33
CA ALA A 45 2.02 -21.05 8.46
C ALA A 45 2.23 -20.75 6.95
N LEU A 46 3.10 -19.81 6.60
CA LEU A 46 3.38 -19.44 5.22
C LEU A 46 4.44 -20.36 4.60
N SER A 47 4.40 -20.48 3.27
CA SER A 47 5.51 -21.08 2.53
C SER A 47 6.79 -20.24 2.74
N PRO A 48 7.99 -20.84 2.59
CA PRO A 48 9.24 -20.10 2.71
C PRO A 48 9.32 -18.87 1.78
N GLY A 49 8.75 -18.97 0.57
CA GLY A 49 8.72 -17.87 -0.39
C GLY A 49 7.82 -16.72 0.07
N ARG A 50 6.61 -17.02 0.56
CA ARG A 50 5.69 -16.00 1.10
C ARG A 50 6.24 -15.35 2.37
N ALA A 51 6.85 -16.13 3.26
CA ALA A 51 7.54 -15.60 4.43
C ALA A 51 8.71 -14.66 4.03
N ALA A 52 9.46 -15.00 2.97
CA ALA A 52 10.50 -14.14 2.43
C ALA A 52 9.92 -12.83 1.87
N VAL A 53 8.80 -12.88 1.14
CA VAL A 53 8.10 -11.69 0.65
C VAL A 53 7.73 -10.76 1.80
N VAL A 54 7.09 -11.27 2.86
CA VAL A 54 6.70 -10.46 4.03
C VAL A 54 7.91 -9.77 4.67
N ARG A 55 9.00 -10.50 4.87
CA ARG A 55 10.25 -9.94 5.45
C ARG A 55 10.87 -8.86 4.56
N ILE A 56 10.90 -9.07 3.24
CA ILE A 56 11.42 -8.08 2.28
C ILE A 56 10.57 -6.82 2.34
N LEU A 57 9.25 -6.97 2.38
CA LEU A 57 8.32 -5.84 2.43
C LEU A 57 8.47 -5.03 3.73
N GLU A 58 8.65 -5.70 4.87
CA GLU A 58 8.95 -5.06 6.16
C GLU A 58 10.22 -4.21 6.06
N GLN A 59 11.30 -4.78 5.51
CA GLN A 59 12.57 -4.09 5.35
C GLN A 59 12.47 -2.89 4.40
N GLU A 60 11.79 -3.04 3.26
CA GLU A 60 11.65 -1.96 2.28
C GLU A 60 10.70 -0.85 2.78
N TYR A 61 9.69 -1.21 3.56
CA TYR A 61 8.84 -0.25 4.25
C TYR A 61 9.61 0.54 5.30
N ALA A 62 10.55 -0.08 6.02
CA ALA A 62 11.42 0.65 6.94
C ALA A 62 12.45 1.54 6.23
N THR A 63 12.98 1.08 5.09
CA THR A 63 14.09 1.74 4.37
C THR A 63 13.63 2.91 3.51
N GLN A 64 12.44 2.82 2.90
CA GLN A 64 11.88 3.88 2.04
C GLN A 64 12.82 4.33 0.90
N ALA A 65 13.51 3.37 0.25
CA ALA A 65 14.52 3.66 -0.78
C ALA A 65 13.98 4.40 -2.04
N GLY A 66 12.68 4.30 -2.31
CA GLY A 66 11.98 5.07 -3.35
C GLY A 66 12.27 4.63 -4.80
N MET A 67 11.71 5.40 -5.74
CA MET A 67 11.63 5.11 -7.17
C MET A 67 12.96 4.66 -7.81
N ILE A 68 14.04 5.44 -7.63
CA ILE A 68 15.33 5.21 -8.30
C ILE A 68 15.87 3.79 -8.11
N LYS A 69 15.67 3.19 -6.92
CA LYS A 69 16.10 1.82 -6.64
C LYS A 69 15.35 0.81 -7.49
N TYR A 70 14.02 0.93 -7.58
CA TYR A 70 13.16 -0.11 -8.14
C TYR A 70 13.00 0.02 -9.66
N SER A 71 12.95 1.24 -10.18
CA SER A 71 12.81 1.53 -11.60
C SER A 71 14.14 1.48 -12.37
N GLU A 72 15.25 1.07 -11.73
CA GLU A 72 16.61 1.11 -12.28
C GLU A 72 17.01 2.53 -12.76
N GLY A 73 16.55 3.55 -12.04
CA GLY A 73 16.85 4.96 -12.32
C GLY A 73 15.90 5.66 -13.31
N ASN A 74 14.86 4.97 -13.80
CA ASN A 74 13.89 5.58 -14.70
C ASN A 74 12.85 6.42 -13.94
N ASP A 75 12.52 7.61 -14.45
CA ASP A 75 11.48 8.48 -13.89
C ASP A 75 10.09 8.05 -14.39
N GLU A 76 9.50 7.09 -13.69
CA GLU A 76 8.21 6.48 -14.04
C GLU A 76 7.38 6.09 -12.78
N PRO A 77 6.05 5.90 -12.91
CA PRO A 77 5.27 5.20 -11.89
C PRO A 77 5.88 3.82 -11.62
N TRP A 78 6.22 3.54 -10.37
CA TRP A 78 7.13 2.44 -10.02
C TRP A 78 6.47 1.36 -9.16
N CYS A 79 5.13 1.29 -9.13
CA CYS A 79 4.40 0.29 -8.35
C CYS A 79 4.63 -1.14 -8.87
N ALA A 80 4.62 -1.31 -10.19
CA ALA A 80 4.91 -2.58 -10.84
C ALA A 80 6.42 -2.91 -10.84
N ASP A 81 7.29 -1.91 -10.88
CA ASP A 81 8.74 -2.10 -10.66
C ASP A 81 9.05 -2.61 -9.26
N PHE A 82 8.49 -1.95 -8.24
CA PHE A 82 8.61 -2.40 -6.85
C PHE A 82 8.13 -3.85 -6.70
N THR A 83 6.97 -4.14 -7.27
CA THR A 83 6.41 -5.50 -7.25
C THR A 83 7.34 -6.49 -7.94
N SER A 84 7.82 -6.18 -9.15
CA SER A 84 8.77 -7.03 -9.89
C SER A 84 10.06 -7.27 -9.09
N TRP A 85 10.55 -6.24 -8.40
CA TRP A 85 11.76 -6.34 -7.58
C TRP A 85 11.56 -7.25 -6.38
N VAL A 86 10.47 -7.10 -5.63
CA VAL A 86 10.14 -7.98 -4.49
C VAL A 86 10.01 -9.44 -4.93
N MET A 87 9.43 -9.68 -6.11
CA MET A 87 9.25 -11.02 -6.66
C MET A 87 10.59 -11.65 -7.04
N ARG A 88 11.51 -10.86 -7.62
CA ARG A 88 12.89 -11.27 -7.86
C ARG A 88 13.63 -11.62 -6.56
N GLU A 89 13.60 -10.72 -5.57
CA GLU A 89 14.33 -10.90 -4.31
C GLU A 89 13.78 -12.04 -3.44
N SER A 90 12.49 -12.36 -3.58
CA SER A 90 11.89 -13.54 -2.96
C SER A 90 12.12 -14.84 -3.73
N GLY A 91 12.89 -14.82 -4.82
CA GLY A 91 13.28 -16.00 -5.59
C GLY A 91 12.27 -16.45 -6.67
N LYS A 92 11.27 -15.62 -7.00
CA LYS A 92 10.30 -15.86 -8.09
C LYS A 92 10.26 -14.67 -9.06
N PRO A 93 11.38 -14.35 -9.76
CA PRO A 93 11.39 -13.25 -10.71
C PRO A 93 10.32 -13.46 -11.78
N PHE A 94 9.72 -12.36 -12.22
CA PHE A 94 8.90 -12.40 -13.43
C PHE A 94 9.78 -12.57 -14.66
N SER A 95 9.15 -12.77 -15.82
CA SER A 95 9.81 -12.68 -17.11
C SER A 95 9.01 -11.72 -17.97
N ASN A 96 9.58 -10.55 -18.24
CA ASN A 96 8.95 -9.52 -19.05
C ASN A 96 8.79 -10.04 -20.48
N PRO A 97 7.56 -10.15 -21.00
CA PRO A 97 7.30 -10.74 -22.31
C PRO A 97 7.91 -9.91 -23.46
N ASN A 98 8.21 -8.63 -23.24
CA ASN A 98 8.75 -7.75 -24.28
C ASN A 98 10.28 -7.68 -24.31
N SER A 99 10.96 -8.04 -23.22
CA SER A 99 12.43 -7.90 -23.09
C SER A 99 13.16 -9.14 -22.59
N GLY A 100 12.45 -10.12 -22.04
CA GLY A 100 13.02 -11.29 -21.35
C GLY A 100 13.64 -10.98 -19.98
N ASN A 101 13.72 -9.70 -19.58
CA ASN A 101 14.25 -9.28 -18.28
C ASN A 101 13.23 -9.52 -17.15
N TRP A 102 13.65 -9.54 -15.88
CA TRP A 102 12.77 -9.77 -14.73
C TRP A 102 11.80 -8.61 -14.46
N ARG A 103 12.13 -7.39 -14.87
CA ARG A 103 11.40 -6.17 -14.54
C ARG A 103 10.21 -5.96 -15.46
N ILE A 104 9.01 -5.84 -14.89
CA ILE A 104 7.80 -5.42 -15.60
C ILE A 104 7.33 -4.07 -15.02
N PRO A 105 7.56 -2.94 -15.71
CA PRO A 105 7.30 -1.59 -15.17
C PRO A 105 5.83 -1.16 -15.21
N GLY A 106 4.98 -1.87 -15.97
CA GLY A 106 3.59 -1.47 -16.19
C GLY A 106 2.58 -2.47 -15.63
N VAL A 107 1.54 -1.99 -14.95
CA VAL A 107 0.45 -2.81 -14.38
C VAL A 107 -0.29 -3.59 -15.47
N LEU A 108 -0.53 -2.98 -16.64
CA LEU A 108 -1.16 -3.66 -17.77
C LEU A 108 -0.33 -4.86 -18.26
N THR A 109 0.97 -4.65 -18.47
CA THR A 109 1.90 -5.71 -18.88
C THR A 109 2.02 -6.79 -17.81
N LEU A 110 2.05 -6.40 -16.53
CA LEU A 110 2.08 -7.34 -15.42
C LEU A 110 0.81 -8.19 -15.38
N THR A 111 -0.36 -7.58 -15.55
CA THR A 111 -1.65 -8.28 -15.62
C THR A 111 -1.67 -9.28 -16.78
N ALA A 112 -1.21 -8.87 -17.96
CA ALA A 112 -1.13 -9.75 -19.12
C ALA A 112 -0.18 -10.95 -18.87
N TYR A 113 1.00 -10.69 -18.30
CA TYR A 113 1.95 -11.73 -17.91
C TYR A 113 1.34 -12.73 -16.92
N LEU A 114 0.62 -12.25 -15.89
CA LEU A 114 0.00 -13.13 -14.90
C LEU A 114 -1.09 -14.02 -15.51
N LYS A 115 -1.86 -13.49 -16.46
CA LYS A 115 -2.85 -14.27 -17.21
C LYS A 115 -2.19 -15.35 -18.04
N ASP A 116 -1.16 -15.00 -18.80
CA ASP A 116 -0.40 -15.95 -19.63
C ASP A 116 0.28 -17.05 -18.79
N ALA A 117 0.83 -16.68 -17.64
CA ALA A 117 1.44 -17.61 -16.69
C ALA A 117 0.42 -18.44 -15.89
N GLY A 118 -0.90 -18.28 -16.10
CA GLY A 118 -1.94 -18.99 -15.34
C GLY A 118 -1.97 -18.63 -13.83
N ARG A 119 -1.48 -17.45 -13.47
CA ARG A 119 -1.37 -16.94 -12.09
C ARG A 119 -2.35 -15.82 -11.77
N TYR A 120 -3.12 -15.34 -12.75
CA TYR A 120 -4.17 -14.37 -12.53
C TYR A 120 -5.43 -15.04 -11.97
N GLU A 121 -6.02 -14.42 -10.96
CA GLU A 121 -7.28 -14.82 -10.34
C GLU A 121 -8.30 -13.68 -10.44
N THR A 122 -9.57 -14.04 -10.52
CA THR A 122 -10.70 -13.10 -10.58
C THR A 122 -10.96 -12.45 -9.19
N PRO A 123 -11.72 -11.34 -9.12
CA PRO A 123 -11.95 -10.63 -7.86
C PRO A 123 -12.65 -11.41 -6.73
N ASP A 124 -13.25 -12.57 -7.03
CA ASP A 124 -13.86 -13.49 -6.06
C ASP A 124 -12.83 -14.38 -5.33
N TYR A 125 -11.60 -14.44 -5.82
CA TYR A 125 -10.50 -15.15 -5.15
C TYR A 125 -10.15 -14.48 -3.82
N ALA A 126 -9.90 -15.29 -2.79
CA ALA A 126 -9.40 -14.82 -1.50
C ALA A 126 -7.86 -14.79 -1.52
N PRO A 127 -7.23 -13.60 -1.65
CA PRO A 127 -5.78 -13.52 -1.78
C PRO A 127 -5.05 -13.85 -0.48
N LYS A 128 -3.82 -14.35 -0.63
CA LYS A 128 -2.93 -14.73 0.48
C LYS A 128 -1.75 -13.76 0.60
N PRO A 129 -1.06 -13.71 1.75
CA PRO A 129 0.15 -12.91 1.92
C PRO A 129 1.18 -13.19 0.82
N GLY A 130 1.61 -12.15 0.10
CA GLY A 130 2.50 -12.22 -1.06
C GLY A 130 1.79 -12.20 -2.42
N ASP A 131 0.48 -12.46 -2.50
CA ASP A 131 -0.28 -12.26 -3.73
C ASP A 131 -0.37 -10.78 -4.08
N MET A 132 -0.55 -10.46 -5.36
CA MET A 132 -0.72 -9.10 -5.82
C MET A 132 -2.21 -8.73 -5.96
N VAL A 133 -2.54 -7.48 -5.65
CA VAL A 133 -3.84 -6.86 -5.97
C VAL A 133 -3.66 -5.94 -7.17
N LEU A 134 -4.46 -6.14 -8.22
CA LEU A 134 -4.40 -5.39 -9.47
C LEU A 134 -5.59 -4.42 -9.53
N TYR A 135 -5.31 -3.13 -9.66
CA TYR A 135 -6.33 -2.08 -9.69
C TYR A 135 -6.39 -1.39 -11.05
N ASP A 136 -7.57 -0.89 -11.38
CA ASP A 136 -7.81 0.10 -12.41
C ASP A 136 -8.93 1.06 -11.97
N GLN A 137 -9.29 2.02 -12.81
CA GLN A 137 -10.48 2.85 -12.60
C GLN A 137 -11.73 1.94 -12.47
N PRO A 138 -12.63 2.18 -11.50
CA PRO A 138 -12.77 3.39 -10.69
C PRO A 138 -12.12 3.33 -9.29
N SER A 139 -11.10 2.48 -9.06
CA SER A 139 -10.42 2.43 -7.77
C SER A 139 -9.88 3.82 -7.40
N PRO A 140 -9.94 4.24 -6.12
CA PRO A 140 -9.26 5.45 -5.66
C PRO A 140 -7.75 5.45 -5.95
N LYS A 141 -7.15 4.28 -6.13
CA LYS A 141 -5.74 4.10 -6.51
C LYS A 141 -5.48 4.28 -8.02
N GLY A 142 -6.54 4.30 -8.84
CA GLY A 142 -6.43 4.24 -10.29
C GLY A 142 -5.75 2.95 -10.76
N GLN A 143 -5.02 3.02 -11.87
CA GLN A 143 -4.22 1.89 -12.33
C GLN A 143 -3.02 1.70 -11.41
N HIS A 144 -2.99 0.60 -10.67
CA HIS A 144 -1.96 0.36 -9.66
C HIS A 144 -1.78 -1.13 -9.35
N VAL A 145 -0.74 -1.46 -8.59
CA VAL A 145 -0.55 -2.80 -8.03
C VAL A 145 0.01 -2.71 -6.61
N ASN A 146 -0.51 -3.54 -5.72
CA ASN A 146 0.03 -3.75 -4.38
C ASN A 146 0.27 -5.23 -4.11
N ILE A 147 1.00 -5.54 -3.04
CA ILE A 147 1.21 -6.89 -2.53
C ILE A 147 0.46 -7.05 -1.21
N VAL A 148 -0.26 -8.15 -1.05
CA VAL A 148 -1.04 -8.46 0.16
C VAL A 148 -0.11 -8.87 1.30
N LEU A 149 -0.34 -8.31 2.49
CA LEU A 149 0.31 -8.74 3.74
C LEU A 149 -0.65 -9.54 4.61
N VAL A 150 -1.90 -9.11 4.68
CA VAL A 150 -2.96 -9.74 5.50
C VAL A 150 -4.26 -9.73 4.70
N ASN A 151 -5.02 -10.82 4.82
CA ASN A 151 -6.41 -10.90 4.40
C ASN A 151 -7.23 -11.40 5.59
N ASP A 152 -7.92 -10.48 6.25
CA ASP A 152 -8.87 -10.79 7.32
C ASP A 152 -10.28 -10.73 6.75
N ASN A 153 -10.76 -11.86 6.25
CA ASN A 153 -12.12 -12.06 5.75
C ASN A 153 -12.56 -10.98 4.72
N GLY A 154 -11.66 -10.65 3.77
CA GLY A 154 -11.92 -9.64 2.74
C GLY A 154 -11.49 -8.22 3.12
N THR A 155 -11.08 -7.98 4.36
CA THR A 155 -10.33 -6.78 4.74
C THR A 155 -8.86 -7.02 4.44
N LEU A 156 -8.32 -6.31 3.45
CA LEU A 156 -6.95 -6.47 3.01
C LEU A 156 -6.07 -5.42 3.67
N THR A 157 -4.90 -5.85 4.14
CA THR A 157 -3.76 -4.95 4.34
C THR A 157 -2.74 -5.23 3.26
N THR A 158 -2.43 -4.20 2.49
CA THR A 158 -1.52 -4.28 1.34
C THR A 158 -0.38 -3.30 1.49
N VAL A 159 0.73 -3.59 0.82
CA VAL A 159 1.89 -2.71 0.71
C VAL A 159 2.26 -2.53 -0.77
N GLY A 160 2.68 -1.34 -1.15
CA GLY A 160 3.10 -1.06 -2.51
C GLY A 160 4.11 0.06 -2.63
N GLY A 161 4.81 0.07 -3.75
CA GLY A 161 5.61 1.20 -4.19
C GLY A 161 4.74 2.25 -4.87
N GLY A 162 5.21 3.50 -4.88
CA GLY A 162 4.49 4.61 -5.52
C GLY A 162 3.24 5.06 -4.76
N GLU A 163 3.12 4.71 -3.49
CA GLU A 163 2.03 5.15 -2.60
C GLU A 163 2.29 6.59 -2.16
N GLY A 164 2.16 7.53 -3.09
CA GLY A 164 2.57 8.92 -2.90
C GLY A 164 4.08 9.10 -3.06
N ARG A 165 4.83 9.21 -1.95
CA ARG A 165 6.29 9.50 -1.97
C ARG A 165 7.18 8.28 -1.71
N GLY A 166 6.63 7.11 -1.41
CA GLY A 166 7.44 5.97 -0.95
C GLY A 166 6.73 4.63 -1.03
N VAL A 167 7.18 3.72 -0.17
CA VAL A 167 6.54 2.43 0.06
C VAL A 167 5.47 2.63 1.12
N GLY A 168 4.21 2.33 0.81
CA GLY A 168 3.07 2.66 1.66
C GLY A 168 2.21 1.45 2.00
N LEU A 169 1.53 1.53 3.15
CA LEU A 169 0.51 0.57 3.57
C LEU A 169 -0.89 1.10 3.25
N SER A 170 -1.82 0.19 2.98
CA SER A 170 -3.25 0.49 2.88
C SER A 170 -4.04 -0.64 3.51
N THR A 171 -5.06 -0.30 4.29
CA THR A 171 -6.02 -1.27 4.84
C THR A 171 -7.43 -0.87 4.45
N TYR A 172 -8.17 -1.77 3.82
CA TYR A 172 -9.51 -1.50 3.28
C TYR A 172 -10.29 -2.79 3.02
N VAL A 173 -11.61 -2.69 2.91
CA VAL A 173 -12.49 -3.81 2.55
C VAL A 173 -12.45 -3.99 1.03
N ALA A 174 -11.97 -5.12 0.53
CA ALA A 174 -11.79 -5.35 -0.91
C ALA A 174 -13.09 -5.20 -1.71
N ALA A 175 -14.21 -5.68 -1.15
CA ALA A 175 -15.53 -5.60 -1.79
C ALA A 175 -16.04 -4.14 -1.95
N GLU A 176 -15.45 -3.18 -1.24
CA GLU A 176 -15.79 -1.75 -1.36
C GLU A 176 -14.94 -1.01 -2.40
N ASP A 177 -13.92 -1.66 -2.98
CA ASP A 177 -13.13 -1.12 -4.09
C ASP A 177 -13.58 -1.73 -5.44
N PRO A 178 -14.51 -1.08 -6.17
CA PRO A 178 -14.99 -1.56 -7.46
C PRO A 178 -13.93 -1.54 -8.58
N GLY A 179 -12.75 -0.96 -8.34
CA GLY A 179 -11.64 -0.95 -9.28
C GLY A 179 -10.64 -2.07 -9.10
N ILE A 180 -10.84 -3.00 -8.16
CA ILE A 180 -10.06 -4.25 -8.15
C ILE A 180 -10.43 -5.07 -9.37
N THR A 181 -9.46 -5.22 -10.27
CA THR A 181 -9.63 -5.99 -11.50
C THR A 181 -9.31 -7.47 -11.30
N GLY A 182 -8.58 -7.82 -10.23
CA GLY A 182 -8.26 -9.20 -9.88
C GLY A 182 -6.99 -9.29 -9.04
N TYR A 183 -6.46 -10.51 -8.94
CA TYR A 183 -5.30 -10.82 -8.13
C TYR A 183 -4.24 -11.59 -8.93
N GLY A 184 -2.99 -11.48 -8.53
CA GLY A 184 -1.89 -12.29 -9.05
C GLY A 184 -1.35 -13.22 -7.97
N ARG A 185 -1.45 -14.54 -8.15
CA ARG A 185 -0.86 -15.51 -7.22
C ARG A 185 0.65 -15.41 -7.21
N TYR A 186 1.24 -15.37 -6.02
CA TYR A 186 2.69 -15.51 -5.85
C TYR A 186 3.19 -16.90 -6.26
N GLU A 187 2.45 -17.94 -5.85
CA GLU A 187 2.70 -19.36 -6.08
C GLU A 187 1.39 -20.14 -6.23
#